data_AF-A0A3S9VNT0-F1
#
_entry.id   AF-A0A3S9VNT0-F1
#
_cell.length_a   1.000
_cell.length_b   1.000
_cell.length_c   1.000
_cell.angle_alpha   90.00
_cell.angle_beta   90.00
_cell.angle_gamma   90.00
#
_symmetry.space_group_name_H-M   'P 1'
#
loop_
_entity.id
_entity.type
_entity.pdbx_description
1 polymer ?
#
loop_
_entity_poly.entity_id
_entity_poly.type
_entity_poly.pdbx_seq_one_letter_code
_entity_poly.pdbx_strand_id
1 'polypeptide(L)'
;MWKRLFRRKGRRRIEQWEMDLLKNTLQKLPCQYHYLLEQIDANLLETVLSGLGDLPHWKTFGYNSKIVDRYDKPDEASYLLVNIQVFDKKSGKYLEYTIGCTSGTLAGYSINCDNEFDIDVVNIDTRYFKKKMIVSNDYFRIEKLLTFEERKLIIPSNVYEVKLEQKTFYHLVDLENGDFIAIDLSKNVYCITHDPYEIKLLNSSLEEILITDSCSRKIDC
;
A
#
# COMPACT_ATOMS: atom_id res chain seq x y z
N MET A 1 5.28 19.89 -32.04
CA MET A 1 5.69 19.53 -30.66
C MET A 1 4.44 19.31 -29.84
N TRP A 2 4.10 18.06 -29.54
CA TRP A 2 2.80 17.68 -28.99
C TRP A 2 2.66 18.10 -27.53
N LYS A 3 1.60 18.86 -27.23
CA LYS A 3 1.20 19.18 -25.85
C LYS A 3 0.69 17.90 -25.18
N ARG A 4 1.36 17.49 -24.10
CA ARG A 4 0.89 16.48 -23.14
C ARG A 4 -0.58 16.78 -22.79
N LEU A 5 -1.51 15.95 -23.27
CA LEU A 5 -2.86 15.93 -22.73
C LEU A 5 -2.77 15.42 -21.29
N PHE A 6 -3.00 16.32 -20.34
CA PHE A 6 -3.31 15.93 -18.96
C PHE A 6 -4.59 15.08 -18.99
N ARG A 7 -4.43 13.76 -18.88
CA ARG A 7 -5.53 12.82 -18.70
C ARG A 7 -6.21 13.19 -17.37
N ARG A 8 -7.41 13.79 -17.44
CA ARG A 8 -8.17 14.21 -16.24
C ARG A 8 -8.29 13.02 -15.29
N LYS A 9 -7.81 13.18 -14.05
CA LYS A 9 -8.04 12.25 -12.95
C LYS A 9 -9.55 12.18 -12.68
N GLY A 10 -10.17 11.06 -13.00
CA GLY A 10 -11.61 10.86 -12.81
C GLY A 10 -11.87 10.12 -11.49
N ARG A 11 -12.59 10.76 -10.57
CA ARG A 11 -13.22 10.12 -9.42
C ARG A 11 -14.66 9.79 -9.78
N ARG A 12 -15.08 8.55 -9.59
CA ARG A 12 -16.47 8.12 -9.74
C ARG A 12 -16.89 7.23 -8.57
N ARG A 13 -18.20 7.00 -8.41
CA ARG A 13 -18.67 5.93 -7.51
C ARG A 13 -18.19 4.59 -8.02
N ILE A 14 -17.94 3.67 -7.09
CA ILE A 14 -17.69 2.28 -7.45
C ILE A 14 -18.94 1.69 -8.11
N GLU A 15 -18.75 0.88 -9.13
CA GLU A 15 -19.80 0.23 -9.91
C GLU A 15 -20.02 -1.18 -9.37
N GLN A 16 -21.24 -1.69 -9.52
CA GLN A 16 -21.61 -3.00 -8.96
C GLN A 16 -20.72 -4.13 -9.50
N TRP A 17 -20.38 -4.12 -10.79
CA TRP A 17 -19.53 -5.14 -11.39
C TRP A 17 -18.12 -5.17 -10.77
N GLU A 18 -17.58 -4.03 -10.30
CA GLU A 18 -16.27 -3.97 -9.64
C GLU A 18 -16.34 -4.65 -8.27
N MET A 19 -17.42 -4.38 -7.52
CA MET A 19 -17.68 -5.02 -6.23
C MET A 19 -17.88 -6.52 -6.39
N ASP A 20 -18.67 -6.93 -7.38
CA ASP A 20 -18.93 -8.35 -7.68
C ASP A 20 -17.63 -9.07 -8.09
N LEU A 21 -16.84 -8.47 -8.98
CA LEU A 21 -15.56 -9.02 -9.40
C LEU A 21 -14.61 -9.19 -8.21
N LEU A 22 -14.49 -8.17 -7.36
CA LEU A 22 -13.62 -8.19 -6.21
C LEU A 22 -14.06 -9.26 -5.20
N LYS A 23 -15.35 -9.30 -4.87
CA LYS A 23 -15.95 -10.28 -3.95
C LYS A 23 -15.78 -11.71 -4.46
N ASN A 24 -16.15 -11.97 -5.71
CA ASN A 24 -16.04 -13.29 -6.32
C ASN A 24 -14.58 -13.74 -6.44
N THR A 25 -13.65 -12.82 -6.70
CA THR A 25 -12.22 -13.13 -6.74
C THR A 25 -11.71 -13.52 -5.35
N LEU A 26 -11.96 -12.70 -4.34
CA LEU A 26 -11.50 -12.94 -2.97
C LEU A 26 -12.09 -14.23 -2.37
N GLN A 27 -13.34 -14.57 -2.70
CA GLN A 27 -13.95 -15.84 -2.31
C GLN A 27 -13.24 -17.08 -2.89
N LYS A 28 -12.63 -16.96 -4.08
CA LYS A 28 -11.84 -18.02 -4.72
C LYS A 28 -10.39 -18.08 -4.22
N LEU A 29 -9.93 -17.11 -3.43
CA LEU A 29 -8.60 -17.13 -2.83
C LEU A 29 -8.61 -17.91 -1.49
N PRO A 30 -7.44 -18.33 -0.97
CA PRO A 30 -7.35 -18.96 0.34
C PRO A 30 -7.97 -18.10 1.44
N CYS A 31 -8.54 -18.76 2.46
CA CYS A 31 -9.31 -18.11 3.52
C CYS A 31 -8.56 -17.01 4.29
N GLN A 32 -7.23 -17.05 4.31
CA GLN A 32 -6.40 -16.00 4.91
C GLN A 32 -6.60 -14.59 4.30
N TYR A 33 -7.21 -14.48 3.12
CA TYR A 33 -7.56 -13.20 2.48
C TYR A 33 -9.02 -12.79 2.69
N HIS A 34 -9.84 -13.63 3.34
CA HIS A 34 -11.28 -13.39 3.49
C HIS A 34 -11.60 -12.22 4.43
N TYR A 35 -10.65 -11.78 5.26
CA TYR A 35 -10.80 -10.53 6.02
C TYR A 35 -11.02 -9.30 5.11
N LEU A 36 -10.58 -9.35 3.85
CA LEU A 36 -10.84 -8.31 2.86
C LEU A 36 -12.32 -8.29 2.40
N LEU A 37 -13.02 -9.43 2.49
CA LEU A 37 -14.46 -9.49 2.18
C LEU A 37 -15.29 -8.69 3.17
N GLU A 38 -14.89 -8.69 4.45
CA GLU A 38 -15.57 -7.93 5.52
C GLU A 38 -15.60 -6.43 5.20
N GLN A 39 -14.53 -5.90 4.59
CA GLN A 39 -14.44 -4.50 4.15
C GLN A 39 -15.48 -4.18 3.06
N ILE A 40 -15.66 -5.11 2.12
CA ILE A 40 -16.64 -4.99 1.03
C ILE A 40 -18.05 -5.02 1.60
N ASP A 41 -18.34 -6.01 2.46
CA ASP A 41 -19.66 -6.22 3.05
C ASP A 41 -20.04 -5.07 4.01
N ALA A 42 -19.07 -4.41 4.63
CA ALA A 42 -19.27 -3.22 5.45
C ALA A 42 -19.44 -1.92 4.65
N ASN A 43 -19.40 -1.96 3.31
CA ASN A 43 -19.41 -0.79 2.43
C ASN A 43 -18.25 0.19 2.70
N LEU A 44 -17.04 -0.33 2.90
CA LEU A 44 -15.83 0.51 3.04
C LEU A 44 -15.53 1.27 1.75
N LEU A 45 -15.68 0.62 0.59
CA LEU A 45 -15.29 1.17 -0.70
C LEU A 45 -16.43 2.00 -1.30
N GLU A 46 -16.21 3.31 -1.50
CA GLU A 46 -17.25 4.22 -2.03
C GLU A 46 -16.97 4.68 -3.46
N THR A 47 -15.70 4.95 -3.75
CA THR A 47 -15.30 5.59 -5.00
C THR A 47 -14.10 4.91 -5.63
N VAL A 48 -13.93 5.12 -6.94
CA VAL A 48 -12.79 4.68 -7.72
C VAL A 48 -12.15 5.90 -8.38
N LEU A 49 -10.83 6.02 -8.23
CA LEU A 49 -10.02 7.08 -8.78
C LEU A 49 -9.04 6.50 -9.81
N SER A 50 -8.96 7.14 -10.98
CA SER A 50 -8.02 6.77 -12.04
C SER A 50 -6.84 7.74 -12.11
N GLY A 51 -5.66 7.22 -12.47
CA GLY A 51 -4.47 8.05 -12.67
C GLY A 51 -3.73 8.41 -11.38
N LEU A 52 -3.88 7.57 -10.36
CA LEU A 52 -3.03 7.53 -9.17
C LEU A 52 -2.22 6.24 -9.22
N GLY A 53 -1.01 6.23 -8.65
CA GLY A 53 -0.13 5.05 -8.63
C GLY A 53 0.68 4.83 -9.91
N ASP A 54 1.72 4.00 -9.78
CA ASP A 54 2.69 3.71 -10.85
C ASP A 54 2.36 2.45 -11.65
N LEU A 55 1.33 1.69 -11.24
CA LEU A 55 0.87 0.51 -11.96
C LEU A 55 0.01 0.90 -13.18
N PRO A 56 0.27 0.31 -14.36
CA PRO A 56 -0.61 0.49 -15.52
C PRO A 56 -2.07 0.16 -15.18
N HIS A 57 -2.99 0.97 -15.71
CA HIS A 57 -4.44 0.82 -15.53
C HIS A 57 -4.95 0.85 -14.08
N TRP A 58 -4.13 1.28 -13.12
CA TRP A 58 -4.49 1.30 -11.71
C TRP A 58 -5.73 2.15 -11.42
N LYS A 59 -6.58 1.59 -10.57
CA LYS A 59 -7.81 2.16 -10.01
C LYS A 59 -7.68 2.14 -8.50
N THR A 60 -7.60 3.32 -7.89
CA THR A 60 -7.51 3.48 -6.43
C THR A 60 -8.90 3.53 -5.82
N PHE A 61 -9.12 2.82 -4.73
CA PHE A 61 -10.36 2.95 -3.97
C PHE A 61 -10.34 4.19 -3.07
N GLY A 62 -11.47 4.88 -2.99
CA GLY A 62 -11.73 5.89 -1.97
C GLY A 62 -12.71 5.35 -0.94
N TYR A 63 -12.44 5.64 0.33
CA TYR A 63 -13.10 4.98 1.46
C TYR A 63 -14.22 5.79 2.10
N ASN A 64 -15.13 5.09 2.75
CA ASN A 64 -16.07 5.65 3.72
C ASN A 64 -15.30 6.08 4.98
N SER A 65 -15.14 7.40 5.15
CA SER A 65 -14.37 7.98 6.25
C SER A 65 -14.93 7.70 7.65
N LYS A 66 -16.19 7.24 7.76
CA LYS A 66 -16.80 6.92 9.06
C LYS A 66 -16.38 5.56 9.60
N ILE A 67 -15.84 4.69 8.75
CA ILE A 67 -15.56 3.29 9.10
C ILE A 67 -14.15 2.82 8.74
N VAL A 68 -13.40 3.59 7.95
CA VAL A 68 -12.05 3.22 7.50
C VAL A 68 -11.09 2.93 8.65
N ASP A 69 -11.13 3.74 9.72
CA ASP A 69 -10.25 3.58 10.89
C ASP A 69 -10.41 2.23 11.60
N ARG A 70 -11.52 1.49 11.37
CA ARG A 70 -11.72 0.15 11.94
C ARG A 70 -10.89 -0.92 11.22
N TYR A 71 -10.49 -0.65 9.98
CA TYR A 71 -9.78 -1.58 9.11
C TYR A 71 -8.34 -1.17 8.87
N ASP A 72 -7.99 0.07 9.22
CA ASP A 72 -6.61 0.54 9.09
C ASP A 72 -5.69 -0.18 10.06
N LYS A 73 -4.61 -0.69 9.50
CA LYS A 73 -3.56 -1.42 10.20
C LYS A 73 -2.22 -0.89 9.70
N PRO A 74 -1.75 0.26 10.21
CA PRO A 74 -0.56 0.94 9.69
C PRO A 74 0.70 0.06 9.72
N ASP A 75 0.72 -0.91 10.64
CA ASP A 75 1.83 -1.86 10.81
C ASP A 75 1.80 -3.04 9.80
N GLU A 76 0.75 -3.15 8.97
CA GLU A 76 0.69 -4.19 7.94
C GLU A 76 1.32 -3.72 6.62
N ALA A 77 2.33 -4.48 6.18
CA ALA A 77 3.02 -4.21 4.92
C ALA A 77 2.10 -4.26 3.70
N SER A 78 2.32 -3.34 2.77
CA SER A 78 1.55 -3.28 1.51
C SER A 78 1.92 -4.44 0.58
N TYR A 79 0.94 -4.95 -0.16
CA TYR A 79 1.13 -6.06 -1.08
C TYR A 79 0.13 -6.03 -2.24
N LEU A 80 0.46 -6.78 -3.29
CA LEU A 80 -0.40 -7.05 -4.43
C LEU A 80 -0.77 -8.54 -4.47
N LEU A 81 -2.00 -8.82 -4.85
CA LEU A 81 -2.46 -10.12 -5.30
C LEU A 81 -2.42 -10.09 -6.83
N VAL A 82 -1.47 -10.82 -7.41
CA VAL A 82 -1.15 -10.81 -8.85
C VAL A 82 -1.39 -12.17 -9.49
N ASN A 83 -1.24 -12.27 -10.81
CA ASN A 83 -1.46 -13.49 -11.60
C ASN A 83 -2.88 -14.05 -11.48
N ILE A 84 -3.86 -13.20 -11.22
CA ILE A 84 -5.29 -13.55 -11.31
C ILE A 84 -5.72 -13.27 -12.75
N GLN A 85 -6.53 -14.16 -13.30
CA GLN A 85 -7.02 -14.05 -14.67
C GLN A 85 -8.54 -13.91 -14.66
N VAL A 86 -9.07 -12.91 -15.36
CA VAL A 86 -10.51 -12.64 -15.45
C VAL A 86 -10.94 -12.68 -16.92
N PHE A 87 -12.03 -13.37 -17.23
CA PHE A 87 -12.47 -13.51 -18.62
C PHE A 87 -13.14 -12.24 -19.13
N ASP A 88 -12.66 -11.70 -20.23
CA ASP A 88 -13.29 -10.61 -20.95
C ASP A 88 -14.18 -11.18 -22.08
N LYS A 89 -15.49 -11.01 -21.93
CA LYS A 89 -16.50 -11.44 -22.91
C LYS A 89 -16.36 -10.73 -24.24
N LYS A 90 -15.80 -9.51 -24.26
CA LYS A 90 -15.66 -8.71 -25.48
C LYS A 90 -14.53 -9.23 -26.37
N SER A 91 -13.36 -9.49 -25.79
CA SER A 91 -12.22 -10.03 -26.55
C SER A 91 -12.17 -11.56 -26.61
N GLY A 92 -12.93 -12.26 -25.77
CA GLY A 92 -12.90 -13.72 -25.64
C GLY A 92 -11.62 -14.26 -25.02
N LYS A 93 -10.89 -13.42 -24.25
CA LYS A 93 -9.59 -13.73 -23.66
C LYS A 93 -9.60 -13.48 -22.16
N TYR A 94 -8.66 -14.12 -21.48
CA TYR A 94 -8.36 -13.77 -20.09
C TYR A 94 -7.46 -12.54 -20.04
N LEU A 95 -7.79 -11.62 -19.13
CA LEU A 95 -7.02 -10.43 -18.81
C LEU A 95 -6.40 -10.60 -17.43
N GLU A 96 -5.21 -10.04 -17.25
CA GLU A 96 -4.56 -10.02 -15.94
C GLU A 96 -5.27 -9.04 -15.01
N TYR A 97 -5.68 -9.54 -13.85
CA TYR A 97 -6.30 -8.79 -12.77
C TYR A 97 -5.35 -8.75 -11.57
N THR A 98 -5.17 -7.56 -11.02
CA THR A 98 -4.37 -7.32 -9.82
C THR A 98 -5.20 -6.60 -8.78
N ILE A 99 -5.14 -7.05 -7.53
CA ILE A 99 -5.73 -6.38 -6.37
C ILE A 99 -4.58 -5.89 -5.49
N GLY A 100 -4.62 -4.66 -4.98
CA GLY A 100 -3.63 -4.16 -4.04
C GLY A 100 -4.21 -3.90 -2.67
N CYS A 101 -3.39 -4.10 -1.66
CA CYS A 101 -3.69 -3.88 -0.26
C CYS A 101 -2.59 -3.02 0.37
N THR A 102 -3.01 -2.07 1.21
CA THR A 102 -2.13 -1.15 1.95
C THR A 102 -2.70 -0.98 3.36
N SER A 103 -1.83 -1.11 4.37
CA SER A 103 -2.21 -0.95 5.79
C SER A 103 -3.45 -1.77 6.17
N GLY A 104 -3.49 -3.04 5.75
CA GLY A 104 -4.63 -3.93 5.99
C GLY A 104 -5.90 -3.65 5.17
N THR A 105 -5.93 -2.60 4.34
CA THR A 105 -7.12 -2.19 3.56
C THR A 105 -6.99 -2.48 2.07
N LEU A 106 -8.11 -2.71 1.39
CA LEU A 106 -8.19 -2.79 -0.07
C LEU A 106 -7.85 -1.44 -0.71
N ALA A 107 -6.66 -1.30 -1.26
CA ALA A 107 -6.15 -0.03 -1.81
C ALA A 107 -6.64 0.26 -3.24
N GLY A 108 -6.91 -0.78 -4.02
CA GLY A 108 -7.30 -0.63 -5.41
C GLY A 108 -7.14 -1.89 -6.23
N TYR A 109 -7.30 -1.75 -7.54
CA TYR A 109 -7.13 -2.84 -8.48
C TYR A 109 -6.60 -2.35 -9.84
N SER A 110 -6.16 -3.29 -10.67
CA SER A 110 -5.86 -3.06 -12.09
C SER A 110 -6.35 -4.23 -12.93
N ILE A 111 -6.89 -3.94 -14.11
CA ILE A 111 -7.13 -4.90 -15.18
C ILE A 111 -6.24 -4.48 -16.34
N ASN A 112 -5.31 -5.34 -16.73
CA ASN A 112 -4.31 -5.04 -17.75
C ASN A 112 -4.93 -5.08 -19.15
N CYS A 113 -5.58 -3.97 -19.55
CA CYS A 113 -6.21 -3.81 -20.84
C CYS A 113 -6.26 -2.33 -21.26
N ASP A 114 -5.73 -2.03 -22.45
CA ASP A 114 -5.80 -0.69 -23.06
C ASP A 114 -7.15 -0.40 -23.73
N ASN A 115 -7.89 -1.44 -24.10
CA ASN A 115 -9.15 -1.34 -24.81
C ASN A 115 -10.34 -1.43 -23.85
N GLU A 116 -11.54 -1.09 -24.35
CA GLU A 116 -12.78 -1.41 -23.64
C GLU A 116 -12.92 -2.92 -23.43
N PHE A 117 -13.44 -3.31 -22.28
CA PHE A 117 -13.66 -4.69 -21.87
C PHE A 117 -15.09 -4.89 -21.33
N ASP A 118 -15.52 -6.14 -21.25
CA ASP A 118 -16.75 -6.58 -20.59
C ASP A 118 -16.44 -7.83 -19.75
N ILE A 119 -16.13 -7.63 -18.47
CA ILE A 119 -15.66 -8.71 -17.60
C ILE A 119 -16.81 -9.65 -17.21
N ASP A 120 -16.58 -10.95 -17.38
CA ASP A 120 -17.34 -11.97 -16.69
C ASP A 120 -16.86 -12.06 -15.23
N VAL A 121 -17.65 -11.49 -14.32
CA VAL A 121 -17.32 -11.42 -12.89
C VAL A 121 -17.34 -12.78 -12.17
N VAL A 122 -17.73 -13.87 -12.85
CA VAL A 122 -17.77 -15.23 -12.30
C VAL A 122 -16.62 -16.08 -12.86
N ASN A 123 -16.27 -15.90 -14.13
CA ASN A 123 -15.22 -16.65 -14.80
C ASN A 123 -13.82 -16.09 -14.49
N ILE A 124 -13.39 -16.35 -13.26
CA ILE A 124 -12.12 -15.95 -12.67
C ILE A 124 -11.26 -17.19 -12.43
N ASP A 125 -10.01 -17.16 -12.90
CA ASP A 125 -8.99 -18.17 -12.65
C ASP A 125 -7.93 -17.64 -11.67
N THR A 126 -7.85 -18.29 -10.51
CA THR A 126 -6.91 -17.95 -9.42
C THR A 126 -5.81 -19.00 -9.27
N ARG A 127 -5.70 -20.00 -10.15
CA ARG A 127 -4.75 -21.13 -9.97
C ARG A 127 -3.29 -20.71 -9.78
N TYR A 128 -2.90 -19.60 -10.40
CA TYR A 128 -1.53 -19.10 -10.39
C TYR A 128 -1.34 -17.83 -9.56
N PHE A 129 -2.34 -17.45 -8.75
CA PHE A 129 -2.28 -16.23 -7.96
C PHE A 129 -1.06 -16.22 -7.04
N LYS A 130 -0.51 -15.02 -6.79
CA LYS A 130 0.61 -14.84 -5.86
C LYS A 130 0.44 -13.57 -5.03
N LYS A 131 0.89 -13.62 -3.77
CA LYS A 131 1.13 -12.42 -2.96
C LYS A 131 2.50 -11.86 -3.31
N LYS A 132 2.55 -10.62 -3.80
CA LYS A 132 3.78 -9.87 -4.07
C LYS A 132 3.88 -8.72 -3.08
N MET A 133 4.86 -8.76 -2.20
CA MET A 133 5.11 -7.64 -1.28
C MET A 133 5.52 -6.40 -2.06
N ILE A 134 4.98 -5.24 -1.69
CA ILE A 134 5.44 -3.96 -2.21
C ILE A 134 6.63 -3.53 -1.37
N VAL A 135 7.73 -3.20 -2.06
CA VAL A 135 8.96 -2.72 -1.45
C VAL A 135 9.30 -1.40 -2.12
N SER A 136 9.54 -0.37 -1.32
CA SER A 136 9.96 0.93 -1.83
C SER A 136 11.36 0.85 -2.43
N ASN A 137 11.60 1.61 -3.50
CA ASN A 137 12.96 1.77 -4.05
C ASN A 137 13.92 2.37 -3.02
N ASP A 138 13.41 3.19 -2.10
CA ASP A 138 14.22 3.81 -1.06
C ASP A 138 14.59 2.80 0.04
N TYR A 139 13.75 1.79 0.29
CA TYR A 139 14.11 0.68 1.19
C TYR A 139 15.39 -0.03 0.74
N PHE A 140 15.54 -0.31 -0.56
CA PHE A 140 16.73 -0.96 -1.10
C PHE A 140 18.02 -0.16 -0.87
N ARG A 141 17.93 1.15 -0.64
CA ARG A 141 19.09 2.00 -0.33
C ARG A 141 19.62 1.76 1.08
N ILE A 142 18.72 1.46 2.02
CA ILE A 142 19.08 1.22 3.43
C ILE A 142 19.17 -0.26 3.77
N GLU A 143 18.59 -1.16 2.98
CA GLU A 143 18.49 -2.59 3.28
C GLU A 143 19.84 -3.21 3.67
N LYS A 144 20.93 -2.85 2.98
CA LYS A 144 22.27 -3.38 3.24
C LYS A 144 22.87 -2.95 4.57
N LEU A 145 22.35 -1.88 5.17
CA LEU A 145 22.76 -1.37 6.49
C LEU A 145 22.08 -2.14 7.63
N LEU A 146 20.96 -2.80 7.31
CA LEU A 146 20.08 -3.44 8.29
C LEU A 146 20.47 -4.90 8.54
N THR A 147 20.49 -5.28 9.82
CA THR A 147 20.60 -6.67 10.26
C THR A 147 19.35 -7.47 9.84
N PHE A 148 19.43 -8.80 9.91
CA PHE A 148 18.27 -9.64 9.65
C PHE A 148 17.11 -9.37 10.61
N GLU A 149 17.40 -9.05 11.88
CA GLU A 149 16.38 -8.76 12.89
C GLU A 149 15.76 -7.36 12.68
N GLU A 150 16.58 -6.33 12.43
CA GLU A 150 16.10 -4.97 12.10
C GLU A 150 15.15 -4.98 10.88
N ARG A 151 15.44 -5.79 9.86
CA ARG A 151 14.58 -5.91 8.67
C ARG A 151 13.18 -6.45 8.98
N LYS A 152 13.01 -7.24 10.05
CA LYS A 152 11.70 -7.75 10.45
C LYS A 152 10.83 -6.68 11.12
N LEU A 153 11.46 -5.64 11.66
CA LEU A 153 10.80 -4.54 12.36
C LEU A 153 10.40 -3.40 11.42
N ILE A 154 10.92 -3.37 10.19
CA ILE A 154 10.69 -2.29 9.23
C ILE A 154 9.74 -2.77 8.15
N ILE A 155 8.73 -1.95 7.86
CA ILE A 155 7.78 -2.18 6.77
C ILE A 155 8.37 -1.59 5.48
N PRO A 156 8.82 -2.41 4.51
CA PRO A 156 9.58 -1.90 3.37
C PRO A 156 8.77 -0.98 2.45
N SER A 157 7.44 -1.10 2.45
CA SER A 157 6.56 -0.20 1.68
C SER A 157 6.46 1.20 2.25
N ASN A 158 6.76 1.38 3.54
CA ASN A 158 6.59 2.65 4.25
C ASN A 158 7.89 3.47 4.22
N VAL A 159 8.99 2.93 3.71
CA VAL A 159 10.26 3.65 3.64
C VAL A 159 10.27 4.60 2.45
N TYR A 160 10.52 5.88 2.70
CA TYR A 160 10.71 6.90 1.67
C TYR A 160 11.80 7.90 2.07
N GLU A 161 12.43 8.50 1.06
CA GLU A 161 13.45 9.53 1.25
C GLU A 161 12.84 10.85 1.73
N VAL A 162 13.42 11.43 2.78
CA VAL A 162 13.09 12.76 3.31
C VAL A 162 14.35 13.62 3.30
N LYS A 163 14.29 14.82 2.71
CA LYS A 163 15.40 15.78 2.70
C LYS A 163 15.09 16.92 3.65
N LEU A 164 15.87 17.03 4.72
CA LEU A 164 15.77 18.08 5.73
C LEU A 164 17.16 18.65 5.99
N GLU A 165 17.28 19.98 6.09
CA GLU A 165 18.54 20.66 6.41
C GLU A 165 19.74 20.21 5.55
N GLN A 166 19.51 19.96 4.25
CA GLN A 166 20.51 19.46 3.30
C GLN A 166 21.03 18.05 3.60
N LYS A 167 20.47 17.38 4.60
CA LYS A 167 20.70 15.98 4.92
C LYS A 167 19.57 15.11 4.36
N THR A 168 19.92 13.88 3.99
CA THR A 168 18.98 12.88 3.50
C THR A 168 18.73 11.85 4.60
N PHE A 169 17.47 11.62 4.89
CA PHE A 169 16.97 10.65 5.83
C PHE A 169 16.05 9.68 5.10
N TYR A 170 15.92 8.46 5.63
CA TYR A 170 14.98 7.45 5.16
C TYR A 170 13.99 7.19 6.29
N HIS A 171 12.73 7.54 6.05
CA HIS A 171 11.63 7.26 6.97
C HIS A 171 11.58 5.77 7.29
N LEU A 172 11.37 5.41 8.56
CA LEU A 172 11.20 4.03 9.01
C LEU A 172 9.81 3.78 9.58
N VAL A 173 9.36 4.62 10.51
CA VAL A 173 8.06 4.49 11.18
C VAL A 173 7.50 5.87 11.54
N ASP A 174 6.20 6.02 11.33
CA ASP A 174 5.44 7.21 11.73
C ASP A 174 5.18 7.18 13.24
N LEU A 175 5.27 8.33 13.88
CA LEU A 175 4.86 8.57 15.26
C LEU A 175 3.59 9.46 15.28
N GLU A 176 3.17 9.91 16.47
CA GLU A 176 2.02 10.81 16.58
C GLU A 176 2.35 12.22 16.04
N ASN A 177 1.33 12.96 15.59
CA ASN A 177 1.44 14.38 15.18
C ASN A 177 2.40 14.70 14.02
N GLY A 178 2.72 13.71 13.19
CA GLY A 178 3.64 13.89 12.05
C GLY A 178 5.11 13.80 12.45
N ASP A 179 5.40 13.40 13.68
CA ASP A 179 6.72 12.97 14.11
C ASP A 179 7.05 11.61 13.49
N PHE A 180 8.32 11.26 13.34
CA PHE A 180 8.72 9.97 12.79
C PHE A 180 10.14 9.58 13.16
N ILE A 181 10.43 8.28 13.09
CA ILE A 181 11.78 7.75 13.17
C ILE A 181 12.37 7.61 11.77
N ALA A 182 13.62 8.02 11.60
CA ALA A 182 14.34 7.91 10.35
C ALA A 182 15.79 7.43 10.54
N ILE A 183 16.39 6.96 9.45
CA ILE A 183 17.79 6.53 9.41
C ILE A 183 18.55 7.24 8.29
N ASP A 184 19.84 7.49 8.47
CA ASP A 184 20.73 7.94 7.39
C ASP A 184 21.59 6.79 6.83
N LEU A 185 22.31 7.05 5.74
CA LEU A 185 23.19 6.04 5.12
C LEU A 185 24.41 5.65 5.96
N SER A 186 24.67 6.38 7.06
CA SER A 186 25.71 6.03 8.04
C SER A 186 25.14 5.21 9.20
N LYS A 187 23.90 4.73 9.10
CA LYS A 187 23.16 3.97 10.12
C LYS A 187 22.90 4.74 11.41
N ASN A 188 22.95 6.07 11.38
CA ASN A 188 22.48 6.87 12.50
C ASN A 188 20.95 6.93 12.47
N VAL A 189 20.32 6.82 13.64
CA VAL A 189 18.86 6.82 13.80
C VAL A 189 18.42 8.13 14.44
N TYR A 190 17.32 8.71 13.98
CA TYR A 190 16.83 10.02 14.39
C TYR A 190 15.34 9.95 14.75
N CYS A 191 14.95 10.65 15.83
CA CYS A 191 13.57 11.11 16.02
C CYS A 191 13.46 12.49 15.37
N ILE A 192 12.49 12.66 14.48
CA ILE A 192 12.21 13.92 13.81
C ILE A 192 10.82 14.37 14.22
N THR A 193 10.74 15.48 14.93
CA THR A 193 9.47 16.05 15.40
C THR A 193 9.00 17.17 14.47
N HIS A 194 7.69 17.29 14.30
CA HIS A 194 7.09 18.31 13.46
C HIS A 194 6.87 19.64 14.21
N ASP A 195 6.38 19.58 15.45
CA ASP A 195 6.08 20.79 16.26
C ASP A 195 6.31 20.56 17.78
N PRO A 196 7.35 21.15 18.39
CA PRO A 196 8.37 21.97 17.75
C PRO A 196 9.23 21.13 16.80
N TYR A 197 9.65 21.73 15.69
CA TYR A 197 10.50 21.04 14.72
C TYR A 197 11.91 20.79 15.31
N GLU A 198 12.28 19.52 15.41
CA GLU A 198 13.59 19.08 15.91
C GLU A 198 14.06 17.81 15.18
N ILE A 199 15.38 17.68 14.97
CA ILE A 199 16.02 16.44 14.52
C ILE A 199 16.95 15.98 15.64
N LYS A 200 16.57 14.93 16.35
CA LYS A 200 17.30 14.39 17.50
C LYS A 200 17.95 13.06 17.15
N LEU A 201 19.28 12.98 17.26
CA LEU A 201 20.02 11.72 17.12
C LEU A 201 19.70 10.81 18.32
N LEU A 202 19.35 9.56 18.05
CA LEU A 202 19.07 8.55 19.08
C LEU A 202 20.32 7.70 19.35
N ASN A 203 20.68 7.55 20.62
CA ASN A 203 21.89 6.85 21.06
C ASN A 203 21.64 5.38 21.46
N SER A 204 20.62 4.75 20.88
CA SER A 204 20.23 3.36 21.13
C SER A 204 20.32 2.53 19.87
N SER A 205 20.25 1.20 20.00
CA SER A 205 20.15 0.35 18.82
C SER A 205 18.82 0.55 18.10
N LEU A 206 18.80 0.34 16.79
CA LEU A 206 17.58 0.45 15.99
C LEU A 206 16.50 -0.54 16.46
N GLU A 207 16.90 -1.74 16.88
CA GLU A 207 15.98 -2.76 17.41
C GLU A 207 15.30 -2.27 18.69
N GLU A 208 16.05 -1.71 19.64
CA GLU A 208 15.47 -1.16 20.88
C GLU A 208 14.50 -0.02 20.59
N ILE A 209 14.84 0.88 19.66
CA ILE A 209 14.01 2.02 19.26
C ILE A 209 12.68 1.51 18.70
N LEU A 210 12.73 0.63 17.69
CA LEU A 210 11.53 0.15 17.00
C LEU A 210 10.68 -0.80 17.86
N ILE A 211 11.28 -1.58 18.76
CA ILE A 211 10.54 -2.42 19.71
C ILE A 211 9.84 -1.55 20.76
N THR A 212 10.53 -0.53 21.28
CA THR A 212 9.97 0.37 22.30
C THR A 212 8.77 1.14 21.75
N ASP A 213 8.82 1.59 20.49
CA ASP A 213 7.68 2.18 19.79
C ASP A 213 6.51 1.19 19.63
N SER A 214 6.80 -0.05 19.22
CA SER A 214 5.76 -1.08 19.03
C SER A 214 5.02 -1.46 20.32
N CYS A 215 5.63 -1.22 21.49
CA CYS A 215 5.08 -1.55 22.81
C CYS A 215 4.64 -0.34 23.65
N SER A 216 5.10 0.86 23.32
CA SER A 216 4.90 2.08 24.13
C SER A 216 4.96 3.29 23.23
N ARG A 217 3.85 4.03 23.09
CA ARG A 217 3.77 5.30 22.34
C ARG A 217 4.53 6.46 23.01
N LYS A 218 5.71 6.20 23.57
CA LYS A 218 6.59 7.16 24.23
C LYS A 218 8.03 6.69 24.09
N ILE A 219 8.66 7.05 22.98
CA ILE A 219 10.06 7.41 23.03
C ILE A 219 10.10 8.84 23.58
N ASP A 220 10.92 9.09 24.61
CA ASP A 220 11.20 10.45 25.08
C ASP A 220 12.05 11.17 24.00
N CYS A 221 11.38 11.60 22.93
CA CYS A 221 11.76 12.79 22.18
C CYS A 221 11.50 13.98 23.13
#